data_AF-A0A957QV86-F1
#
_entry.id   AF-A0A957QV86-F1
#
_cell.length_a   1.000
_cell.length_b   1.000
_cell.length_c   1.000
_cell.angle_alpha   90.00
_cell.angle_beta   90.00
_cell.angle_gamma   90.00
#
_symmetry.space_group_name_H-M   'P 1'
#
loop_
_entity.id
_entity.type
_entity.pdbx_description
1 polymer ?
#
loop_
_entity_poly.entity_id
_entity_poly.type
_entity_poly.pdbx_seq_one_letter_code
_entity_poly.pdbx_strand_id
1 'polypeptide(L)' 'PGRGTSFVVELPAMVGTPATGVVGSATDERGQGEHILLVDDDAGTLEAVRQVLLEYGYRVSAFA' A
#
# COMPACT_ATOMS: atom_id res chain seq x y z
N PRO A 1 -33.56 -21.92 -6.73
CA PRO A 1 -33.03 -21.22 -7.92
C PRO A 1 -33.86 -19.96 -8.23
N GLY A 2 -33.24 -18.79 -8.45
CA GLY A 2 -33.96 -17.57 -8.88
C GLY A 2 -34.00 -16.38 -7.92
N ARG A 3 -33.17 -16.33 -6.87
CA ARG A 3 -33.05 -15.13 -5.99
C ARG A 3 -31.70 -14.41 -6.08
N GLY A 4 -30.90 -14.72 -7.10
CA GLY A 4 -29.59 -14.11 -7.34
C GLY A 4 -28.59 -14.31 -6.19
N THR A 5 -27.42 -13.66 -6.31
CA THR A 5 -26.40 -13.62 -5.27
C THR A 5 -26.02 -12.17 -5.03
N SER A 6 -25.98 -11.76 -3.77
CA SER A 6 -25.59 -10.41 -3.38
C SER A 6 -24.36 -10.48 -2.49
N PHE A 7 -23.42 -9.59 -2.72
CA PHE A 7 -22.23 -9.42 -1.90
C PHE A 7 -22.14 -7.96 -1.49
N VAL A 8 -21.74 -7.73 -0.26
CA VAL A 8 -21.52 -6.40 0.31
C VAL A 8 -20.02 -6.23 0.45
N VAL A 9 -19.50 -5.16 -0.14
CA VAL A 9 -18.09 -4.79 -0.04
C VAL A 9 -18.00 -3.59 0.88
N GLU A 10 -17.46 -3.81 2.07
CA GLU A 10 -17.15 -2.78 3.04
C GLU A 10 -15.76 -2.24 2.71
N LEU A 11 -15.66 -0.96 2.36
CA LEU A 11 -14.38 -0.28 2.16
C LEU A 11 -14.07 0.61 3.37
N PRO A 12 -12.78 0.79 3.73
CA PRO A 12 -12.40 1.68 4.82
C PRO A 12 -12.91 3.09 4.56
N ALA A 13 -13.48 3.72 5.59
CA ALA A 13 -13.95 5.11 5.54
C ALA A 13 -12.81 6.14 5.51
N MET A 14 -11.71 5.86 4.82
CA MET A 14 -10.63 6.81 4.63
C MET A 14 -10.88 7.60 3.35
N VAL A 15 -11.42 8.80 3.50
CA VAL A 15 -11.43 9.80 2.44
C VAL A 15 -10.02 10.38 2.38
N GLY A 16 -9.15 9.77 1.59
CA GLY A 16 -7.87 10.39 1.24
C GLY A 16 -8.16 11.69 0.47
N THR A 17 -7.48 12.78 0.84
CA THR A 17 -7.42 13.97 -0.01
C THR A 17 -6.87 13.54 -1.38
N PRO A 18 -7.53 13.85 -2.50
CA PRO A 18 -7.00 13.49 -3.80
C PRO A 18 -5.63 14.12 -3.95
N ALA A 19 -4.59 13.30 -4.09
CA ALA A 19 -3.27 13.78 -4.41
C ALA A 19 -3.35 14.38 -5.82
N THR A 20 -3.33 15.71 -5.91
CA THR A 20 -3.07 16.41 -7.15
C THR A 20 -1.72 15.94 -7.63
N GLY A 21 -1.71 15.12 -8.68
CA GLY A 21 -0.49 14.60 -9.29
C GLY A 21 0.37 15.76 -9.77
N VAL A 22 1.37 16.13 -8.99
CA VAL A 22 2.52 16.86 -9.52
C VAL A 22 3.33 15.82 -10.28
N VAL A 23 3.36 15.94 -11.60
CA VAL A 23 4.33 15.22 -12.43
C VAL A 23 5.70 15.84 -12.13
N GLY A 24 6.29 15.41 -11.02
CA GLY A 24 7.63 15.78 -10.60
C GLY A 24 8.63 15.10 -11.51
N SER A 25 9.51 15.90 -12.10
CA SER A 25 10.61 15.45 -12.93
C SER A 25 11.39 14.33 -12.22
N ALA A 26 11.73 13.27 -12.95
CA ALA A 26 12.47 12.13 -12.44
C ALA A 26 13.87 12.56 -11.97
N THR A 27 13.96 12.99 -10.72
CA THR A 27 15.14 12.90 -9.88
C THR A 27 14.94 11.70 -8.95
N ASP A 28 15.99 10.93 -8.68
CA ASP A 28 15.98 9.76 -7.78
C ASP A 28 15.59 10.15 -6.35
N GLU A 29 14.32 10.46 -6.13
CA GLU A 29 13.74 10.93 -4.87
C GLU A 29 12.82 9.84 -4.30
N ARG A 30 13.31 8.61 -4.23
CA ARG A 30 12.55 7.49 -3.66
C ARG A 30 12.40 7.70 -2.15
N GLY A 31 11.15 7.63 -1.67
CA GLY A 31 10.80 7.65 -0.25
C GLY A 31 10.71 9.04 0.35
N GLN A 32 9.74 9.83 -0.09
CA GLN A 32 9.33 11.09 0.55
C GLN A 32 8.32 10.84 1.68
N GLY A 33 8.47 9.71 2.40
CA GLY A 33 7.58 9.30 3.47
C GLY A 33 6.24 8.73 3.01
N GLU A 34 6.11 8.29 1.74
CA GLU A 34 4.94 7.54 1.30
C GLU A 34 4.77 6.25 2.12
N HIS A 35 3.52 5.84 2.31
CA HIS A 35 3.18 4.64 3.08
C HIS A 35 2.80 3.50 2.14
N ILE A 36 3.51 2.39 2.26
CA ILE A 36 3.29 1.16 1.50
C ILE A 36 2.63 0.10 2.41
N LEU A 37 1.55 -0.49 1.92
CA LEU A 37 0.95 -1.71 2.47
C LEU A 37 1.61 -2.92 1.81
N LEU A 38 2.30 -3.72 2.60
CA LEU A 38 2.96 -4.94 2.15
C LEU A 38 2.16 -6.15 2.64
N VAL A 39 1.72 -7.01 1.71
CA VAL A 39 0.96 -8.23 2.00
C VAL A 39 1.59 -9.38 1.26
N ASP A 40 2.01 -10.39 2.00
CA ASP A 40 2.64 -11.61 1.49
C ASP A 40 2.44 -12.72 2.53
N ASP A 41 2.15 -13.95 2.10
CA ASP A 41 1.88 -15.09 2.99
C ASP A 41 3.15 -15.67 3.62
N ASP A 42 4.33 -15.33 3.09
CA ASP A 42 5.61 -15.72 3.63
C ASP A 42 6.22 -14.63 4.53
N ALA A 43 6.39 -14.97 5.81
CA ALA A 43 6.96 -14.05 6.79
C ALA A 43 8.41 -13.64 6.49
N GLY A 44 9.18 -14.50 5.82
CA GLY A 44 10.56 -14.20 5.42
C GLY A 44 10.61 -13.11 4.35
N THR A 45 9.73 -13.21 3.37
CA THR A 45 9.57 -12.26 2.27
C THR A 45 9.07 -10.92 2.78
N LEU A 46 8.08 -10.92 3.69
CA LEU A 46 7.61 -9.70 4.35
C LEU A 46 8.74 -8.91 5.00
N GLU A 47 9.56 -9.57 5.81
CA GLU A 47 10.60 -8.86 6.56
C GLU A 47 11.76 -8.41 5.66
N ALA A 48 12.16 -9.23 4.68
CA ALA A 48 13.19 -8.84 3.71
C ALA A 48 12.78 -7.59 2.92
N VAL A 49 11.56 -7.57 2.39
CA VAL A 49 11.06 -6.43 1.60
C VAL A 49 10.81 -5.21 2.48
N ARG A 50 10.29 -5.41 3.70
CA ARG A 50 10.08 -4.32 4.66
C ARG A 50 11.39 -3.59 5.00
N GLN A 51 12.47 -4.31 5.28
CA GLN A 51 13.76 -3.70 5.61
C GLN A 51 14.27 -2.81 4.47
N VAL A 52 14.21 -3.33 3.23
CA VAL A 52 14.62 -2.59 2.04
C VAL A 52 13.79 -1.31 1.88
N LEU A 53 12.46 -1.40 1.98
CA LEU A 53 11.58 -0.24 1.84
C LEU A 53 11.79 0.81 2.94
N LEU A 54 12.05 0.39 4.17
CA LEU A 54 12.38 1.32 5.27
C LEU A 54 13.71 2.06 5.00
N GLU A 55 14.73 1.35 4.50
CA GLU A 55 16.02 1.95 4.13
C GLU A 55 15.86 3.00 3.02
N TYR A 56 14.98 2.73 2.06
CA TYR A 56 14.61 3.69 1.02
C TYR A 56 13.67 4.81 1.51
N GLY A 57 13.40 4.94 2.81
CA GLY A 57 12.66 6.08 3.38
C GLY A 57 11.13 5.95 3.32
N TYR A 58 10.60 4.76 3.01
CA TYR A 58 9.17 4.50 3.03
C TYR A 58 8.67 4.17 4.43
N ARG A 59 7.38 4.44 4.68
CA ARG A 59 6.66 3.88 5.82
C ARG A 59 6.00 2.58 5.39
N VAL A 60 6.06 1.54 6.22
CA VAL A 60 5.56 0.21 5.83
C VAL A 60 4.64 -0.34 6.91
N SER A 61 3.47 -0.82 6.50
CA SER A 61 2.65 -1.73 7.30
C SER A 61 2.63 -3.09 6.61
N ALA A 62 3.07 -4.13 7.32
CA ALA A 62 3.17 -5.49 6.81
C ALA A 62 2.11 -6.38 7.46
N PHE A 63 1.45 -7.21 6.65
CA PHE A 63 0.46 -8.19 7.09
C PHE A 63 0.68 -9.51 6.34
N ALA A 64 0.53 -10.63 7.06
CA ALA A 64 0.52 -11.97 6.48
C ALA A 64 -0.91 -12.40 6.14
#